data_AF-A0A8S8Y9Q2-F1
#
_entry.id   AF-A0A8S8Y9Q2-F1
#
_cell.length_a   1.000
_cell.length_b   1.000
_cell.length_c   1.000
_cell.angle_alpha   90.00
_cell.angle_beta   90.00
_cell.angle_gamma   90.00
#
_symmetry.space_group_name_H-M   'P 1'
#
loop_
_entity.id
_entity.type
_entity.pdbx_description
1 polymer ?
#
loop_
_entity_poly.entity_id
_entity_poly.type
_entity_poly.pdbx_seq_one_letter_code
_entity_poly.pdbx_strand_id
1 'polypeptide(L)'
;MVVLEVHEERMPAPAQAEGASAQDESEAVVEAPSDAAIVTPTVVVATVVSTSILGLLATAFLTNEAWRLPASSAGLWLVGFIGRTKETTDGRFQRGRIMGYLQANPGCHFRALMSALDLSNGQTTHHLRVLEREEQIWRRKDGRLIRFIPHR
;
A
#
# COMPACT_ATOMS: atom_id res chain seq x y z
N MET A 1 -38.03 -45.01 -67.82
CA MET A 1 -38.52 -45.98 -66.82
C MET A 1 -37.32 -46.76 -66.33
N VAL A 2 -37.26 -47.04 -65.02
CA VAL A 2 -36.17 -47.68 -64.26
C VAL A 2 -35.08 -46.70 -63.79
N VAL A 3 -34.71 -46.55 -62.52
CA VAL A 3 -35.30 -46.76 -61.17
C VAL A 3 -34.36 -46.00 -60.21
N LEU A 4 -34.94 -45.42 -59.17
CA LEU A 4 -34.28 -44.71 -58.06
C LEU A 4 -33.69 -45.71 -57.03
N GLU A 5 -32.93 -45.19 -56.05
CA GLU A 5 -32.49 -45.85 -54.79
C GLU A 5 -31.24 -46.77 -54.92
N VAL A 6 -30.27 -46.86 -54.00
CA VAL A 6 -30.20 -46.56 -52.56
C VAL A 6 -28.71 -46.60 -52.10
N HIS A 7 -28.35 -45.78 -51.09
CA HIS A 7 -27.51 -46.05 -49.89
C HIS A 7 -26.42 -47.16 -49.96
N GLU A 8 -25.18 -47.08 -49.42
CA GLU A 8 -24.73 -46.55 -48.13
C GLU A 8 -23.19 -46.77 -47.96
N GLU A 9 -22.56 -46.01 -47.05
CA GLU A 9 -21.32 -46.26 -46.28
C GLU A 9 -19.98 -46.69 -46.93
N ARG A 10 -18.91 -45.89 -46.68
CA ARG A 10 -17.69 -46.31 -45.93
C ARG A 10 -16.67 -45.16 -45.82
N MET A 11 -16.42 -44.66 -44.60
CA MET A 11 -15.18 -43.94 -44.26
C MET A 11 -14.01 -44.95 -44.15
N PRO A 12 -12.77 -44.53 -44.46
CA PRO A 12 -11.88 -44.03 -43.41
C PRO A 12 -11.12 -42.74 -43.78
N ALA A 13 -10.88 -41.91 -42.75
CA ALA A 13 -10.15 -40.64 -42.74
C ALA A 13 -8.64 -40.77 -43.09
N PRO A 14 -7.78 -39.72 -42.99
CA PRO A 14 -8.02 -38.28 -42.80
C PRO A 14 -7.20 -37.40 -43.78
N ALA A 15 -7.58 -36.14 -44.00
CA ALA A 15 -6.64 -35.01 -44.14
C ALA A 15 -7.40 -33.72 -44.45
N GLN A 16 -7.57 -32.91 -43.41
CA GLN A 16 -7.16 -31.50 -43.38
C GLN A 16 -7.46 -30.67 -44.63
N ALA A 17 -8.50 -29.85 -44.56
CA ALA A 17 -8.46 -28.41 -44.90
C ALA A 17 -9.86 -27.84 -44.70
N GLU A 18 -10.09 -27.29 -43.51
CA GLU A 18 -11.26 -26.46 -43.22
C GLU A 18 -11.20 -25.20 -44.09
N GLY A 19 -12.23 -25.00 -44.91
CA GLY A 19 -12.50 -23.78 -45.64
C GLY A 19 -13.93 -23.35 -45.36
N ALA A 20 -14.08 -22.42 -44.44
CA ALA A 20 -15.31 -21.87 -43.92
C ALA A 20 -16.16 -21.12 -44.98
N SER A 21 -17.47 -21.15 -44.81
CA SER A 21 -18.35 -20.05 -45.20
C SER A 21 -19.48 -19.91 -44.19
N ALA A 22 -19.90 -18.65 -44.01
CA ALA A 22 -20.99 -18.12 -43.21
C ALA A 22 -20.71 -17.78 -41.73
N GLN A 23 -20.35 -16.50 -41.55
CA GLN A 23 -21.01 -15.53 -40.66
C GLN A 23 -21.17 -15.92 -39.18
N ASP A 24 -20.35 -15.36 -38.29
CA ASP A 24 -20.84 -14.50 -37.20
C ASP A 24 -19.67 -13.78 -36.50
N GLU A 25 -19.92 -12.51 -36.15
CA GLU A 25 -19.30 -11.68 -35.09
C GLU A 25 -17.77 -11.77 -34.88
N SER A 26 -17.04 -10.71 -35.26
CA SER A 26 -15.80 -10.34 -34.57
C SER A 26 -15.44 -8.87 -34.78
N GLU A 27 -15.28 -8.18 -33.67
CA GLU A 27 -14.50 -6.96 -33.53
C GLU A 27 -13.16 -7.08 -34.27
N ALA A 28 -12.84 -6.13 -35.13
CA ALA A 28 -11.46 -5.89 -35.54
C ALA A 28 -11.29 -4.41 -35.88
N VAL A 29 -10.79 -3.67 -34.88
CA VAL A 29 -10.04 -2.44 -35.10
C VAL A 29 -8.90 -2.75 -36.08
N VAL A 30 -8.93 -2.10 -37.24
CA VAL A 30 -7.74 -1.94 -38.09
C VAL A 30 -7.54 -0.45 -38.30
N GLU A 31 -6.92 0.17 -37.31
CA GLU A 31 -6.19 1.42 -37.49
C GLU A 31 -4.87 1.05 -38.17
N ALA A 32 -4.77 1.32 -39.48
CA ALA A 32 -3.50 1.29 -40.20
C ALA A 32 -2.87 2.70 -40.15
N PRO A 33 -1.59 2.83 -39.76
CA PRO A 33 -0.92 4.11 -39.66
C PRO A 33 -0.61 4.60 -41.07
N SER A 34 -1.19 5.72 -41.46
CA SER A 34 -0.69 6.49 -42.61
C SER A 34 -0.42 7.91 -42.15
N ASP A 35 0.87 8.14 -41.90
CA ASP A 35 1.52 9.44 -41.85
C ASP A 35 1.26 10.21 -43.15
N ALA A 36 0.08 10.83 -43.21
CA ALA A 36 -0.19 12.02 -43.99
C ALA A 36 -1.50 12.56 -43.43
N ALA A 37 -1.41 13.56 -42.56
CA ALA A 37 -2.58 14.30 -42.09
C ALA A 37 -3.22 15.04 -43.27
N ILE A 38 -4.01 14.32 -44.08
CA ILE A 38 -4.93 14.95 -45.01
C ILE A 38 -6.02 15.52 -44.12
N VAL A 39 -5.95 16.83 -43.90
CA VAL A 39 -6.93 17.61 -43.15
C VAL A 39 -8.22 17.65 -43.98
N THR A 40 -8.93 16.53 -44.00
CA THR A 40 -10.30 16.48 -44.48
C THR A 40 -11.22 16.90 -43.34
N PRO A 41 -12.33 17.60 -43.64
CA PRO A 41 -13.27 18.04 -42.61
C PRO A 41 -13.77 16.87 -41.75
N THR A 42 -13.86 15.67 -42.29
CA THR A 42 -14.26 14.46 -41.57
C THR A 42 -13.25 14.03 -40.49
N VAL A 43 -11.95 14.06 -40.78
CA VAL A 43 -10.89 13.72 -39.81
C VAL A 43 -10.82 14.77 -38.70
N VAL A 44 -11.01 16.05 -39.04
CA VAL A 44 -11.09 17.14 -38.04
C VAL A 44 -12.30 16.94 -37.12
N VAL A 45 -13.47 16.63 -37.67
CA VAL A 45 -14.67 16.37 -36.84
C VAL A 45 -14.48 15.12 -35.97
N ALA A 46 -13.92 14.03 -36.51
CA ALA A 46 -13.68 12.81 -35.74
C ALA A 46 -12.69 13.02 -34.59
N THR A 47 -11.59 13.74 -34.82
CA THR A 47 -10.60 14.05 -33.77
C THR A 47 -11.17 15.01 -32.71
N VAL A 48 -11.96 16.01 -33.10
CA VAL A 48 -12.65 16.92 -32.17
C VAL A 48 -13.69 16.18 -31.32
N VAL A 49 -14.47 15.29 -31.92
CA VAL A 49 -15.46 14.48 -31.19
C VAL A 49 -14.76 13.51 -30.24
N SER A 50 -13.73 12.81 -30.69
CA SER A 50 -12.95 11.87 -29.88
C SER A 50 -12.30 12.56 -28.67
N THR A 51 -11.62 13.69 -28.89
CA THR A 51 -11.02 14.50 -27.81
C THR A 51 -12.05 15.10 -26.87
N SER A 52 -13.22 15.51 -27.36
CA SER A 52 -14.32 16.01 -26.54
C SER A 52 -14.91 14.92 -25.64
N ILE A 53 -15.15 13.72 -26.20
CA ILE A 53 -15.65 12.58 -25.42
C ILE A 53 -14.62 12.19 -24.35
N LEU A 54 -13.34 12.13 -24.70
CA LEU A 54 -12.26 11.82 -23.76
C LEU A 54 -12.17 12.87 -22.64
N GLY A 55 -12.29 14.16 -22.99
CA GLY A 55 -12.29 15.27 -22.04
C GLY A 55 -13.49 15.26 -21.10
N LEU A 56 -14.68 14.93 -21.60
CA LEU A 56 -15.89 14.78 -20.78
C LEU A 56 -15.76 13.62 -19.80
N LEU A 57 -15.23 12.47 -20.25
CA LEU A 57 -14.98 11.34 -19.36
C LEU A 57 -13.94 11.70 -18.29
N ALA A 58 -12.81 12.28 -18.66
CA ALA A 58 -11.79 12.71 -17.70
C ALA A 58 -12.39 13.68 -16.65
N THR A 59 -13.17 14.66 -17.09
CA THR A 59 -13.83 15.62 -16.19
C THR A 59 -14.85 14.93 -15.27
N ALA A 60 -15.62 13.99 -15.79
CA ALA A 60 -16.56 13.20 -14.99
C ALA A 60 -15.83 12.36 -13.93
N PHE A 61 -14.71 11.71 -14.27
CA PHE A 61 -13.89 10.98 -13.31
C PHE A 61 -13.29 11.88 -12.22
N LEU A 62 -12.77 13.05 -12.59
CA LEU A 62 -12.18 13.99 -11.63
C LEU A 62 -13.22 14.65 -10.70
N THR A 63 -14.44 14.88 -11.21
CA THR A 63 -15.54 15.48 -10.45
C THR A 63 -16.26 14.45 -9.58
N ASN A 64 -16.18 13.15 -9.93
CA ASN A 64 -16.80 12.08 -9.18
C ASN A 64 -16.09 11.89 -7.83
N GLU A 65 -16.76 12.36 -6.78
CA GLU A 65 -16.25 12.30 -5.40
C GLU A 65 -16.01 10.87 -4.91
N ALA A 66 -16.56 9.87 -5.60
CA ALA A 66 -16.40 8.45 -5.31
C ALA A 66 -14.92 8.01 -5.28
N TRP A 67 -14.04 8.67 -6.03
CA TRP A 67 -12.60 8.34 -6.05
C TRP A 67 -11.78 9.31 -5.18
N ARG A 68 -12.29 10.52 -4.94
CA ARG A 68 -11.61 11.57 -4.17
C ARG A 68 -11.63 11.28 -2.67
N LEU A 69 -12.76 10.82 -2.15
CA LEU A 69 -12.93 10.48 -0.74
C LEU A 69 -12.02 9.32 -0.27
N PRO A 70 -11.95 8.15 -0.95
CA PRO A 70 -11.07 7.07 -0.51
C PRO A 70 -9.58 7.41 -0.69
N ALA A 71 -9.20 8.19 -1.70
CA ALA A 71 -7.81 8.61 -1.89
C ALA A 71 -7.34 9.52 -0.74
N SER A 72 -8.19 10.45 -0.30
CA SER A 72 -7.88 11.34 0.84
C SER A 72 -7.82 10.59 2.18
N SER A 73 -8.71 9.62 2.40
CA SER A 73 -8.71 8.82 3.63
C SER A 73 -7.57 7.81 3.66
N ALA A 74 -7.21 7.20 2.53
CA ALA A 74 -6.04 6.32 2.40
C ALA A 74 -4.74 7.07 2.64
N GLY A 75 -4.61 8.30 2.11
CA GLY A 75 -3.45 9.16 2.37
C GLY A 75 -3.30 9.50 3.85
N LEU A 76 -4.40 9.86 4.51
CA LEU A 76 -4.40 10.14 5.95
C LEU A 76 -4.11 8.88 6.79
N TRP A 77 -4.62 7.72 6.39
CA TRP A 77 -4.32 6.45 7.03
C TRP A 77 -2.83 6.10 6.89
N LEU A 78 -2.24 6.29 5.72
CA LEU A 78 -0.83 6.05 5.46
C LEU A 78 0.07 7.00 6.27
N VAL A 79 -0.28 8.29 6.35
CA VAL A 79 0.43 9.27 7.20
C VAL A 79 0.24 8.94 8.69
N GLY A 80 -0.95 8.53 9.11
CA GLY A 80 -1.21 8.06 10.47
C GLY A 80 -0.43 6.79 10.82
N PHE A 81 -0.24 5.89 9.85
CA PHE A 81 0.54 4.67 10.00
C PHE A 81 2.05 4.96 10.07
N ILE A 82 2.58 5.86 9.23
CA ILE A 82 3.99 6.27 9.26
C ILE A 82 4.35 7.09 10.51
N GLY A 83 3.36 7.76 11.13
CA GLY A 83 3.53 8.45 12.40
C GLY A 83 3.72 7.50 13.59
N ARG A 84 3.06 6.34 13.57
CA ARG A 84 3.13 5.33 14.63
C ARG A 84 4.46 4.56 14.66
N THR A 85 5.15 4.46 13.54
CA THR A 85 6.44 3.73 13.46
C THR A 85 7.64 4.53 13.98
N LYS A 86 7.44 5.82 14.35
CA LYS A 86 8.48 6.67 14.94
C LYS A 86 8.88 6.27 16.37
N GLU A 87 8.18 5.31 16.98
CA GLU A 87 8.61 4.62 18.21
C GLU A 87 9.96 3.89 18.05
N THR A 88 10.45 3.69 16.82
CA THR A 88 11.75 3.03 16.58
C THR A 88 12.99 3.89 16.90
N THR A 89 12.84 5.16 17.30
CA THR A 89 13.95 5.93 17.92
C THR A 89 13.92 5.84 19.46
N ASP A 90 13.19 4.87 20.00
CA ASP A 90 13.01 4.69 21.45
C ASP A 90 14.32 4.54 22.22
N GLY A 91 15.35 3.92 21.64
CA GLY A 91 16.59 3.63 22.38
C GLY A 91 17.31 4.85 22.95
N ARG A 92 17.35 5.98 22.23
CA ARG A 92 17.99 7.23 22.69
C ARG A 92 17.00 8.18 23.36
N PHE A 93 15.81 8.33 22.80
CA PHE A 93 14.78 9.21 23.37
C PHE A 93 14.27 8.70 24.72
N GLN A 94 14.06 7.39 24.88
CA GLN A 94 13.67 6.83 26.18
C GLN A 94 14.78 6.96 27.22
N ARG A 95 16.06 6.79 26.84
CA ARG A 95 17.18 7.01 27.78
C ARG A 95 17.24 8.46 28.27
N GLY A 96 17.10 9.43 27.36
CA GLY A 96 17.02 10.84 27.73
C GLY A 96 15.84 11.14 28.66
N ARG A 97 14.67 10.54 28.39
CA ARG A 97 13.47 10.68 29.23
C ARG A 97 13.64 10.04 30.61
N ILE A 98 14.25 8.85 30.69
CA ILE A 98 14.58 8.19 31.96
C ILE A 98 15.55 9.05 32.75
N MET A 99 16.63 9.53 32.13
CA MET A 99 17.62 10.37 32.80
C MET A 99 17.02 11.69 33.29
N GLY A 100 16.20 12.36 32.47
CA GLY A 100 15.50 13.58 32.87
C GLY A 100 14.57 13.36 34.08
N TYR A 101 13.84 12.24 34.09
CA TYR A 101 12.99 11.90 35.22
C TYR A 101 13.79 11.58 36.51
N LEU A 102 14.91 10.85 36.38
CA LEU A 102 15.78 10.56 37.52
C LEU A 102 16.48 11.82 38.07
N GLN A 103 16.85 12.77 37.21
CA GLN A 103 17.40 14.06 37.63
C GLN A 103 16.39 14.89 38.41
N ALA A 104 15.12 14.88 37.98
CA ALA A 104 14.04 15.56 38.68
C ALA A 104 13.68 14.88 40.02
N ASN A 105 13.83 13.55 40.12
CA ASN A 105 13.45 12.76 41.29
C ASN A 105 14.54 11.73 41.68
N PRO A 106 15.63 12.16 42.36
CA PRO A 106 16.68 11.25 42.79
C PRO A 106 16.14 10.24 43.81
N GLY A 107 16.47 8.95 43.63
CA GLY A 107 16.01 7.88 44.52
C GLY A 107 14.62 7.33 44.18
N CYS A 108 14.13 7.55 42.95
CA CYS A 108 12.84 7.02 42.51
C CYS A 108 12.83 5.47 42.49
N HIS A 109 11.63 4.90 42.71
CA HIS A 109 11.40 3.47 42.69
C HIS A 109 11.05 2.97 41.28
N PHE A 110 11.34 1.69 41.00
CA PHE A 110 11.04 1.05 39.72
C PHE A 110 9.58 1.23 39.26
N ARG A 111 8.61 1.08 40.18
CA ARG A 111 7.18 1.27 39.86
C ARG A 111 6.82 2.71 39.49
N ALA A 112 7.40 3.69 40.19
CA ALA A 112 7.18 5.09 39.89
C ALA A 112 7.76 5.45 38.51
N LEU A 113 8.93 4.90 38.18
CA LEU A 113 9.56 5.10 36.87
C LEU A 113 8.71 4.53 35.72
N MET A 114 8.18 3.31 35.87
CA MET A 114 7.29 2.72 34.86
C MET A 114 6.02 3.55 34.68
N SER A 115 5.38 3.95 35.78
CA SER A 115 4.14 4.71 35.73
C SER A 115 4.32 6.10 35.12
N ALA A 116 5.47 6.75 35.34
CA ALA A 116 5.70 8.11 34.86
C ALA A 116 6.12 8.15 33.39
N LEU A 117 6.78 7.10 32.88
CA LEU A 117 7.27 7.07 31.50
C LEU A 117 6.44 6.16 30.57
N ASP A 118 5.43 5.49 31.11
CA ASP A 118 4.56 4.53 30.39
C ASP A 118 5.34 3.42 29.66
N LEU A 119 6.42 2.93 30.30
CA LEU A 119 7.22 1.83 29.76
C LEU A 119 6.75 0.47 30.28
N SER A 120 6.80 -0.54 29.40
CA SER A 120 6.70 -1.94 29.79
C SER A 120 7.83 -2.37 30.74
N ASN A 121 7.56 -3.35 31.61
CA ASN A 121 8.54 -3.92 32.55
C ASN A 121 9.85 -4.35 31.86
N GLY A 122 9.74 -5.01 30.70
CA GLY A 122 10.88 -5.51 29.94
C GLY A 122 11.76 -4.38 29.40
N GLN A 123 11.13 -3.36 28.81
CA GLN A 123 11.82 -2.18 28.27
C GLN A 123 12.51 -1.40 29.38
N THR A 124 11.80 -1.09 30.47
CA THR A 124 12.36 -0.38 31.62
C THR A 124 13.57 -1.09 32.19
N THR A 125 13.49 -2.42 32.36
CA THR A 125 14.60 -3.22 32.90
C THR A 125 15.79 -3.24 31.93
N HIS A 126 15.54 -3.38 30.63
CA HIS A 126 16.58 -3.33 29.62
C HIS A 126 17.28 -1.96 29.61
N HIS A 127 16.53 -0.86 29.56
CA HIS A 127 17.10 0.48 29.56
C HIS A 127 17.85 0.81 30.86
N LEU A 128 17.35 0.37 32.02
CA LEU A 128 18.06 0.52 33.30
C LEU A 128 19.39 -0.24 33.32
N ARG A 129 19.44 -1.47 32.79
CA ARG A 129 20.70 -2.22 32.69
C ARG A 129 21.72 -1.51 31.80
N VAL A 130 21.25 -0.88 30.72
CA VAL A 130 22.14 -0.12 29.85
C VAL A 130 22.66 1.13 30.56
N LEU A 131 21.79 1.88 31.24
CA LEU A 131 22.19 3.07 32.01
C LEU A 131 23.12 2.74 33.18
N GLU A 132 22.94 1.59 33.83
CA GLU A 132 23.83 1.09 34.88
C GLU A 132 25.22 0.74 34.32
N ARG A 133 25.28 0.13 33.13
CA ARG A 133 26.54 -0.16 32.42
C ARG A 133 27.25 1.10 31.94
N GLU A 134 26.50 2.15 31.59
CA GLU A 134 27.04 3.45 31.19
C GLU A 134 27.42 4.32 32.41
N GLU A 135 27.38 3.76 33.63
CA GLU A 135 27.68 4.42 34.91
C GLU A 135 26.86 5.69 35.18
N GLN A 136 25.76 5.89 34.44
CA GLN A 136 24.89 7.07 34.59
C GLN A 136 23.96 6.98 35.80
N ILE A 137 23.69 5.77 36.28
CA ILE A 137 22.78 5.53 37.40
C ILE A 137 23.37 4.48 38.34
N TRP A 138 23.13 4.66 39.64
CA TRP A 138 23.44 3.66 40.65
C TRP A 138 22.17 3.06 41.24
N ARG A 139 22.17 1.73 41.32
CA ARG A 139 21.13 0.95 41.94
C ARG A 139 21.47 0.69 43.41
N ARG A 140 20.74 1.33 44.32
CA ARG A 140 20.83 1.05 45.76
C ARG A 140 19.60 0.26 46.22
N LYS A 141 19.84 -0.81 46.99
CA LYS A 141 18.76 -1.55 47.67
C LYS A 141 18.42 -0.79 48.96
N ASP A 142 17.18 -0.33 49.07
CA ASP A 142 16.64 0.30 50.27
C ASP A 142 15.53 -0.60 50.83
N GLY A 143 15.93 -1.53 51.71
CA GLY A 143 15.05 -2.56 52.27
C GLY A 143 14.40 -3.44 51.19
N ARG A 144 13.06 -3.42 51.13
CA ARG A 144 12.26 -4.22 50.18
C ARG A 144 12.25 -3.66 48.76
N LEU A 145 12.61 -2.39 48.58
CA LEU A 145 12.55 -1.69 47.30
C LEU A 145 13.94 -1.29 46.82
N ILE A 146 14.05 -1.12 45.51
CA ILE A 146 15.28 -0.61 44.88
C ILE A 146 15.03 0.85 44.52
N ARG A 147 16.04 1.68 44.79
CA ARG A 147 16.07 3.08 44.40
C ARG A 147 17.19 3.32 43.39
N PHE A 148 16.91 4.19 42.43
CA PHE A 148 17.87 4.59 41.42
C PHE A 148 18.31 6.03 41.67
N ILE A 149 19.62 6.24 41.72
CA ILE A 149 20.23 7.56 41.95
C ILE A 149 21.01 7.92 40.68
N PRO A 150 20.77 9.09 40.07
CA PRO A 150 21.57 9.54 38.94
C PRO A 150 22.99 9.89 39.41
N HIS A 151 23.98 9.48 38.61
CA HIS A 151 25.35 9.97 38.72
C HIS A 151 25.39 11.40 38.16
N ARG A 152 26.09 12.32 38.85
CA ARG A 152 26.11 13.76 38.53
C ARG A 152 27.31 14.13 37.70
#